data_AF-A0A7V9QE38-F1
#
_entry.id   AF-A0A7V9QE38-F1
#
_cell.length_a   1.000
_cell.length_b   1.000
_cell.length_c   1.000
_cell.angle_alpha   90.00
_cell.angle_beta   90.00
_cell.angle_gamma   90.00
#
_symmetry.space_group_name_H-M   'P 1'
#
loop_
_entity.id
_entity.type
_entity.pdbx_description
1 polymer ?
#
loop_
_entity_poly.entity_id
_entity_poly.type
_entity_poly.pdbx_seq_one_letter_code
_entity_poly.pdbx_strand_id
1 'polypeptide(L)'
;NADFFRYEPDGVPEGPQVAGGAVIAAAGTYGPSVSTRFGIEQPVFGITRSGRAFVGEVRIAGQAWSSGGNIPLGRLNALPGADSLALFNRFAGGPLPGDHPVAGVTVRMVATATAAGDVERGVVIARHDRVGGLTVPEDDRILAGRGAAAEWIGALAPGDTVRWHLAFAGAPGAVRELVGGFPLLLLDGESVLHRVPRIWPPFATGRHPRTAVGIRADGTIVLVVVDGRREGYSVGMTLEETAELMRELGAMDALNLDGGGSTTLVTAAGIINRPSDAEERPVANALLVMGATRSGGRPCG
;
A
#
# COMPACT_ATOMS: atom_id res chain seq x y z
N ASN A 1 -2.75 13.84 -3.99
CA ASN A 1 -1.97 12.62 -4.28
C ASN A 1 -1.70 11.83 -2.99
N ALA A 2 -1.07 10.65 -3.06
CA ALA A 2 -0.66 9.87 -1.89
C ALA A 2 0.79 9.33 -2.00
N ASP A 3 0.96 8.02 -2.13
CA ASP A 3 2.26 7.35 -1.99
C ASP A 3 3.21 7.62 -3.17
N PHE A 4 4.49 7.32 -2.97
CA PHE A 4 5.47 7.26 -4.04
C PHE A 4 5.13 6.15 -5.02
N PHE A 5 5.64 6.26 -6.24
CA PHE A 5 5.37 5.28 -7.29
C PHE A 5 6.51 5.16 -8.28
N ARG A 6 6.53 4.03 -8.97
CA ARG A 6 7.46 3.80 -10.08
C ARG A 6 6.91 4.39 -11.38
N TYR A 7 7.82 4.97 -12.15
CA TYR A 7 7.60 5.29 -13.56
C TYR A 7 7.82 4.04 -14.46
N GLU A 8 8.45 2.98 -13.94
CA GLU A 8 8.63 1.74 -14.71
C GLU A 8 8.45 0.48 -13.83
N PRO A 9 7.43 -0.37 -14.10
CA PRO A 9 6.25 -0.05 -14.92
C PRO A 9 5.45 1.11 -14.29
N ASP A 10 4.95 2.02 -15.12
CA ASP A 10 4.25 3.23 -14.71
C ASP A 10 3.07 2.95 -13.75
N GLY A 11 2.93 3.79 -12.73
CA GLY A 11 1.71 3.86 -11.92
C GLY A 11 1.57 2.79 -10.85
N VAL A 12 2.65 2.12 -10.47
CA VAL A 12 2.65 1.15 -9.34
C VAL A 12 3.12 1.83 -8.06
N PRO A 13 2.29 1.88 -6.99
CA PRO A 13 2.70 2.39 -5.69
C PRO A 13 3.94 1.67 -5.14
N GLU A 14 4.84 2.41 -4.49
CA GLU A 14 6.02 1.84 -3.84
C GLU A 14 5.69 1.21 -2.49
N GLY A 15 4.86 1.85 -1.67
CA GLY A 15 4.48 1.34 -0.36
C GLY A 15 3.31 0.35 -0.39
N PRO A 16 2.94 -0.18 0.78
CA PRO A 16 1.75 -1.00 0.93
C PRO A 16 0.48 -0.18 0.66
N GLN A 17 -0.55 -0.84 0.10
CA GLN A 17 -1.86 -0.25 -0.13
C GLN A 17 -2.97 -1.25 0.20
N VAL A 18 -3.94 -0.79 0.99
CA VAL A 18 -5.19 -1.51 1.29
C VAL A 18 -6.36 -0.59 0.93
N ALA A 19 -7.34 -1.11 0.20
CA ALA A 19 -8.58 -0.40 -0.07
C ALA A 19 -9.80 -1.27 0.23
N GLY A 20 -10.73 -0.77 1.05
CA GLY A 20 -11.93 -1.54 1.44
C GLY A 20 -11.62 -2.90 2.07
N GLY A 21 -10.45 -3.06 2.69
CA GLY A 21 -9.95 -4.29 3.28
C GLY A 21 -9.21 -5.23 2.33
N ALA A 22 -9.20 -4.96 1.02
CA ALA A 22 -8.42 -5.72 0.05
C ALA A 22 -6.98 -5.21 -0.01
N VAL A 23 -6.00 -6.12 0.10
CA VAL A 23 -4.59 -5.77 -0.05
C VAL A 23 -4.26 -5.65 -1.55
N ILE A 24 -3.96 -4.43 -1.98
CA ILE A 24 -3.62 -4.09 -3.37
C ILE A 24 -2.12 -4.29 -3.59
N ALA A 25 -1.32 -3.73 -2.68
CA ALA A 25 0.13 -3.80 -2.66
C ALA A 25 0.62 -4.04 -1.21
N ALA A 26 1.73 -4.75 -1.03
CA ALA A 26 2.11 -5.25 0.29
C ALA A 26 3.58 -5.05 0.68
N ALA A 27 4.41 -4.45 -0.18
CA ALA A 27 5.71 -3.86 0.16
C ALA A 27 6.42 -3.44 -1.13
N GLY A 28 7.10 -2.31 -1.05
CA GLY A 28 8.24 -1.94 -1.88
C GLY A 28 9.22 -1.16 -1.02
N THR A 29 10.47 -1.05 -1.46
CA THR A 29 11.45 -0.21 -0.75
C THR A 29 11.38 1.17 -1.36
N TYR A 30 11.31 2.22 -0.54
CA TYR A 30 11.55 3.58 -0.99
C TYR A 30 13.00 3.73 -1.47
N GLY A 31 13.21 3.98 -2.76
CA GLY A 31 14.53 4.11 -3.39
C GLY A 31 14.84 3.09 -4.51
N PRO A 32 16.07 3.06 -5.05
CA PRO A 32 16.42 2.38 -6.32
C PRO A 32 16.39 0.84 -6.28
N SER A 33 15.85 0.23 -5.23
CA SER A 33 15.78 -1.22 -5.08
C SER A 33 14.47 -1.64 -4.44
N VAL A 34 13.42 -1.79 -5.25
CA VAL A 34 12.12 -2.27 -4.76
C VAL A 34 12.22 -3.72 -4.32
N SER A 35 12.08 -3.95 -3.02
CA SER A 35 11.88 -5.27 -2.46
C SER A 35 10.38 -5.49 -2.28
N THR A 36 9.78 -6.33 -3.12
CA THR A 36 8.41 -6.85 -2.89
C THR A 36 8.36 -7.92 -1.80
N ARG A 37 9.43 -8.05 -1.01
CA ARG A 37 9.53 -9.02 0.09
C ARG A 37 8.84 -8.46 1.32
N PHE A 38 8.05 -9.31 1.94
CA PHE A 38 7.53 -9.08 3.28
C PHE A 38 8.66 -9.01 4.33
N GLY A 39 8.32 -8.47 5.50
CA GLY A 39 9.23 -8.36 6.65
C GLY A 39 9.96 -7.03 6.80
N ILE A 40 9.72 -6.06 5.92
CA ILE A 40 10.27 -4.69 6.02
C ILE A 40 9.24 -3.80 6.72
N GLU A 41 9.69 -2.96 7.65
CA GLU A 41 8.86 -1.93 8.27
C GLU A 41 8.60 -0.79 7.29
N GLN A 42 7.34 -0.41 7.15
CA GLN A 42 6.86 0.55 6.16
C GLN A 42 6.07 1.64 6.86
N PRO A 43 6.46 2.92 6.71
CA PRO A 43 5.68 4.02 7.21
C PRO A 43 4.36 4.18 6.43
N VAL A 44 3.26 4.33 7.16
CA VAL A 44 1.90 4.28 6.59
C VAL A 44 0.95 5.23 7.30
N PHE A 45 -0.06 5.66 6.54
CA PHE A 45 -1.31 6.18 7.08
C PHE A 45 -2.41 5.14 6.80
N GLY A 46 -3.25 4.86 7.79
CA GLY A 46 -4.34 3.92 7.61
C GLY A 46 -5.55 4.21 8.48
N ILE A 47 -6.65 3.53 8.14
CA ILE A 47 -7.92 3.54 8.86
C ILE A 47 -8.28 2.09 9.16
N THR A 48 -8.52 1.77 10.43
CA THR A 48 -8.96 0.44 10.83
C THR A 48 -10.43 0.21 10.46
N ARG A 49 -10.88 -1.04 10.49
CA ARG A 49 -12.29 -1.42 10.33
C ARG A 49 -13.20 -0.73 11.35
N SER A 50 -12.70 -0.39 12.54
CA SER A 50 -13.45 0.36 13.55
C SER A 50 -13.50 1.87 13.29
N GLY A 51 -12.90 2.35 12.20
CA GLY A 51 -12.83 3.77 11.86
C GLY A 51 -11.71 4.55 12.55
N ARG A 52 -10.80 3.87 13.26
CA ARG A 52 -9.66 4.54 13.90
C ARG A 52 -8.60 4.84 12.85
N ALA A 53 -8.31 6.12 12.64
CA ALA A 53 -7.15 6.54 11.87
C ALA A 53 -5.85 6.30 12.66
N PHE A 54 -4.76 6.00 11.96
CA PHE A 54 -3.42 5.91 12.53
C PHE A 54 -2.35 6.31 11.52
N VAL A 55 -1.24 6.83 12.04
CA VAL A 55 0.03 6.99 11.34
C VAL A 55 1.07 6.20 12.13
N GLY A 56 1.96 5.49 11.45
CA GLY A 56 3.00 4.70 12.10
C GLY A 56 3.70 3.78 11.12
N GLU A 57 4.32 2.72 11.63
CA GLU A 57 4.99 1.72 10.81
C GLU A 57 4.25 0.40 10.86
N VAL A 58 4.16 -0.28 9.72
CA VAL A 58 3.65 -1.64 9.64
C VAL A 58 4.66 -2.57 9.00
N ARG A 59 4.74 -3.78 9.52
CA ARG A 59 5.50 -4.88 8.92
C ARG A 59 4.53 -5.95 8.44
N ILE A 60 4.56 -6.20 7.13
CA ILE A 60 3.71 -7.24 6.53
C ILE A 60 4.40 -8.59 6.61
N ALA A 61 3.67 -9.64 7.00
CA ALA A 61 4.13 -11.02 7.01
C ALA A 61 3.00 -11.95 6.58
N GLY A 62 3.31 -13.01 5.84
CA GLY A 62 2.30 -13.91 5.27
C GLY A 62 2.55 -15.37 5.61
N GLN A 63 1.46 -16.11 5.77
CA GLN A 63 1.47 -17.55 5.94
C GLN A 63 0.30 -18.18 5.18
N ALA A 64 0.52 -19.34 4.59
CA ALA A 64 -0.51 -20.16 3.96
C ALA A 64 -0.59 -21.56 4.60
N TRP A 65 -1.76 -22.18 4.51
CA TRP A 65 -2.06 -23.51 5.07
C TRP A 65 -2.93 -24.33 4.13
N SER A 66 -2.71 -25.64 4.16
CA SER A 66 -3.56 -26.69 3.58
C SER A 66 -3.65 -27.86 4.58
N SER A 67 -4.30 -28.95 4.19
CA SER A 67 -4.27 -30.22 4.95
C SER A 67 -2.84 -30.78 5.11
N GLY A 68 -1.96 -30.52 4.15
CA GLY A 68 -0.57 -30.99 4.13
C GLY A 68 0.42 -30.17 4.95
N GLY A 69 -0.04 -29.14 5.69
CA GLY A 69 0.83 -28.30 6.52
C GLY A 69 0.77 -26.82 6.14
N ASN A 70 1.84 -26.09 6.45
CA ASN A 70 1.91 -24.64 6.26
C ASN A 70 3.19 -24.23 5.52
N ILE A 71 3.12 -23.13 4.77
CA ILE A 71 4.25 -22.58 4.01
C ILE A 71 4.30 -21.05 4.15
N PRO A 72 5.51 -20.44 4.28
CA PRO A 72 5.64 -18.98 4.29
C PRO A 72 5.11 -18.36 2.99
N LEU A 73 4.25 -17.36 3.14
CA LEU A 73 3.79 -16.50 2.05
C LEU A 73 4.60 -15.21 2.10
N GLY A 74 5.53 -15.04 1.15
CA GLY A 74 6.54 -14.00 1.23
C GLY A 74 6.30 -12.77 0.36
N ARG A 75 5.35 -12.86 -0.59
CA ARG A 75 5.12 -11.83 -1.61
C ARG A 75 3.66 -11.76 -2.07
N LEU A 76 3.24 -10.57 -2.48
CA LEU A 76 1.97 -10.30 -3.16
C LEU A 76 2.27 -9.72 -4.55
N ASN A 77 1.56 -10.19 -5.59
CA ASN A 77 1.63 -9.68 -6.95
C ASN A 77 3.05 -9.60 -7.54
N ALA A 78 3.92 -10.51 -7.11
CA ALA A 78 5.31 -10.63 -7.58
C ALA A 78 5.75 -12.09 -7.54
N LEU A 79 6.68 -12.48 -8.41
CA LEU A 79 7.20 -13.86 -8.42
C LEU A 79 7.76 -14.27 -7.05
N PRO A 80 7.55 -15.53 -6.64
CA PRO A 80 8.01 -16.04 -5.34
C PRO A 80 9.53 -15.97 -5.19
N GLY A 81 9.99 -15.82 -3.93
CA GLY A 81 11.38 -16.01 -3.56
C GLY A 81 11.77 -17.50 -3.52
N ALA A 82 13.00 -17.81 -3.11
CA ALA A 82 13.40 -19.18 -2.82
C ALA A 82 12.54 -19.74 -1.66
N ASP A 83 12.13 -21.00 -1.76
CA ASP A 83 11.39 -21.74 -0.73
C ASP A 83 10.12 -21.07 -0.19
N SER A 84 9.50 -20.19 -0.98
CA SER A 84 8.42 -19.32 -0.52
C SER A 84 7.27 -19.27 -1.53
N LEU A 85 6.07 -19.02 -1.00
CA LEU A 85 4.86 -18.79 -1.78
C LEU A 85 4.73 -17.30 -2.14
N ALA A 86 4.15 -17.04 -3.30
CA ALA A 86 3.60 -15.75 -3.69
C ALA A 86 2.10 -15.88 -3.94
N LEU A 87 1.36 -14.85 -3.53
CA LEU A 87 -0.06 -14.69 -3.80
C LEU A 87 -0.22 -13.68 -4.93
N PHE A 88 -1.00 -14.01 -5.95
CA PHE A 88 -1.43 -13.09 -6.98
C PHE A 88 -2.94 -12.90 -6.89
N ASN A 89 -3.38 -11.64 -6.94
CA ASN A 89 -4.77 -11.25 -7.02
C ASN A 89 -5.01 -10.38 -8.27
N ARG A 90 -6.25 -9.90 -8.45
CA ARG A 90 -6.63 -9.08 -9.61
C ARG A 90 -5.80 -7.80 -9.80
N PHE A 91 -5.09 -7.33 -8.77
CA PHE A 91 -4.25 -6.14 -8.83
C PHE A 91 -2.84 -6.41 -9.41
N ALA A 92 -2.56 -7.63 -9.89
CA ALA A 92 -1.31 -7.95 -10.58
C ALA A 92 -1.13 -7.20 -11.92
N GLY A 93 -2.19 -6.60 -12.47
CA GLY A 93 -2.08 -5.62 -13.57
C GLY A 93 -1.85 -6.21 -14.97
N GLY A 94 -1.98 -7.52 -15.16
CA GLY A 94 -1.86 -8.17 -16.46
C GLY A 94 -1.44 -9.64 -16.38
N PRO A 95 -0.97 -10.22 -17.49
CA PRO A 95 -0.36 -11.54 -17.49
C PRO A 95 0.81 -11.61 -16.52
N LEU A 96 0.87 -12.67 -15.70
CA LEU A 96 1.88 -12.82 -14.67
C LEU A 96 3.29 -12.88 -15.29
N PRO A 97 4.30 -12.24 -14.67
CA PRO A 97 5.66 -12.22 -15.19
C PRO A 97 6.34 -13.59 -15.09
N GLY A 98 7.36 -13.81 -15.91
CA GLY A 98 8.23 -14.99 -15.86
C GLY A 98 8.06 -15.93 -17.06
N ASP A 99 9.18 -16.35 -17.62
CA ASP A 99 9.33 -17.29 -18.74
C ASP A 99 9.64 -18.72 -18.26
N HIS A 100 10.25 -18.86 -17.08
CA HIS A 100 10.58 -20.15 -16.49
C HIS A 100 9.41 -20.82 -15.74
N PRO A 101 9.41 -22.17 -15.64
CA PRO A 101 8.44 -22.91 -14.84
C PRO A 101 8.44 -22.46 -13.36
N VAL A 102 7.26 -22.08 -12.89
CA VAL A 102 6.97 -21.79 -11.49
C VAL A 102 5.64 -22.46 -11.23
N ALA A 103 5.64 -23.45 -10.34
CA ALA A 103 4.46 -24.22 -9.99
C ALA A 103 3.39 -23.31 -9.41
N GLY A 104 2.14 -23.52 -9.79
CA GLY A 104 1.03 -22.73 -9.30
C GLY A 104 -0.29 -23.46 -9.25
N VAL A 105 -1.24 -22.84 -8.53
CA VAL A 105 -2.63 -23.24 -8.49
C VAL A 105 -3.53 -22.03 -8.61
N THR A 106 -4.63 -22.17 -9.36
CA THR A 106 -5.74 -21.21 -9.30
C THR A 106 -6.68 -21.63 -8.17
N VAL A 107 -7.07 -20.65 -7.35
CA VAL A 107 -7.91 -20.82 -6.18
C VAL A 107 -9.18 -19.99 -6.35
N ARG A 108 -10.33 -20.66 -6.32
CA ARG A 108 -11.66 -20.01 -6.26
C ARG A 108 -11.93 -19.57 -4.83
N MET A 109 -12.18 -18.28 -4.65
CA MET A 109 -12.42 -17.72 -3.32
C MET A 109 -13.75 -18.19 -2.73
N VAL A 110 -13.71 -18.59 -1.46
CA VAL A 110 -14.89 -18.96 -0.65
C VAL A 110 -15.12 -17.96 0.47
N ALA A 111 -14.06 -17.37 1.01
CA ALA A 111 -14.14 -16.19 1.87
C ALA A 111 -12.98 -15.24 1.57
N THR A 112 -13.33 -13.98 1.31
CA THR A 112 -12.40 -12.88 1.08
C THR A 112 -12.26 -12.02 2.33
N ALA A 113 -11.14 -11.32 2.43
CA ALA A 113 -10.87 -10.40 3.53
C ALA A 113 -11.82 -9.20 3.47
N THR A 114 -12.36 -8.82 4.63
CA THR A 114 -13.10 -7.55 4.84
C THR A 114 -12.24 -6.50 5.53
N ALA A 115 -11.06 -6.91 6.03
CA ALA A 115 -9.94 -6.06 6.38
C ALA A 115 -8.63 -6.83 6.16
N ALA A 116 -7.57 -6.10 5.90
CA ALA A 116 -6.21 -6.61 5.96
C ALA A 116 -5.94 -7.21 7.36
N GLY A 117 -5.42 -8.44 7.37
CA GLY A 117 -5.29 -9.27 8.58
C GLY A 117 -6.37 -10.36 8.70
N ASP A 118 -7.42 -10.35 7.90
CA ASP A 118 -8.35 -11.49 7.87
C ASP A 118 -7.70 -12.73 7.25
N VAL A 119 -8.17 -13.91 7.65
CA VAL A 119 -7.84 -15.17 6.97
C VAL A 119 -8.73 -15.28 5.74
N GLU A 120 -8.11 -15.34 4.56
CA GLU A 120 -8.78 -15.67 3.31
C GLU A 120 -8.73 -17.19 3.09
N ARG A 121 -9.75 -17.74 2.42
CA ARG A 121 -9.79 -19.15 2.04
C ARG A 121 -10.47 -19.38 0.70
N GLY A 122 -10.04 -20.44 0.03
CA GLY A 122 -10.63 -20.88 -1.22
C GLY A 122 -10.35 -22.33 -1.53
N VAL A 123 -10.87 -22.76 -2.67
CA VAL A 123 -10.75 -24.14 -3.17
C VAL A 123 -9.86 -24.11 -4.42
N VAL A 124 -8.90 -25.02 -4.49
CA VAL A 124 -8.08 -25.21 -5.69
C VAL A 124 -8.96 -25.68 -6.83
N ILE A 125 -8.90 -25.00 -7.98
CA ILE A 125 -9.69 -25.37 -9.18
C ILE A 125 -8.83 -25.78 -10.37
N ALA A 126 -7.55 -25.39 -10.39
CA ALA A 126 -6.62 -25.75 -11.44
C ALA A 126 -5.18 -25.78 -10.92
N ARG A 127 -4.35 -26.64 -11.51
CA ARG A 127 -2.90 -26.70 -11.31
C ARG A 127 -2.18 -26.21 -12.56
N HIS A 128 -1.01 -25.61 -12.35
CA HIS A 128 -0.18 -25.05 -13.40
C HIS A 128 1.28 -25.43 -13.17
N ASP A 129 1.94 -25.97 -14.18
CA ASP A 129 3.40 -26.18 -14.15
C ASP A 129 4.16 -24.86 -14.36
N ARG A 130 3.48 -23.85 -14.92
CA ARG A 130 4.00 -22.51 -15.14
C ARG A 130 2.89 -21.48 -14.96
N VAL A 131 3.10 -20.51 -14.05
CA VAL A 131 2.17 -19.39 -13.85
C VAL A 131 2.40 -18.20 -14.79
N GLY A 132 3.59 -18.11 -15.41
CA GLY A 132 3.92 -17.03 -16.34
C GLY A 132 2.94 -16.96 -17.52
N GLY A 133 2.45 -15.76 -17.82
CA GLY A 133 1.46 -15.51 -18.86
C GLY A 133 0.00 -15.76 -18.47
N LEU A 134 -0.28 -16.30 -17.28
CA LEU A 134 -1.65 -16.40 -16.78
C LEU A 134 -2.19 -15.01 -16.41
N THR A 135 -3.48 -14.79 -16.60
CA THR A 135 -4.17 -13.62 -16.03
C THR A 135 -4.91 -14.07 -14.78
N VAL A 136 -4.84 -13.28 -13.71
CA VAL A 136 -5.59 -13.57 -12.48
C VAL A 136 -7.06 -13.17 -12.69
N PRO A 137 -8.02 -14.12 -12.59
CA PRO A 137 -9.44 -13.77 -12.67
C PRO A 137 -9.86 -12.86 -11.52
N GLU A 138 -10.88 -12.03 -11.73
CA GLU A 138 -11.30 -10.98 -10.79
C GLU A 138 -11.60 -11.49 -9.38
N ASP A 139 -12.28 -12.63 -9.30
CA ASP A 139 -12.73 -13.24 -8.04
C ASP A 139 -11.80 -14.34 -7.53
N ASP A 140 -10.73 -14.66 -8.26
CA ASP A 140 -9.84 -15.77 -7.95
C ASP A 140 -8.48 -15.28 -7.44
N ARG A 141 -7.66 -16.24 -7.03
CA ARG A 141 -6.25 -16.04 -6.71
C ARG A 141 -5.40 -17.05 -7.45
N ILE A 142 -4.15 -16.68 -7.68
CA ILE A 142 -3.12 -17.63 -8.09
C ILE A 142 -2.09 -17.71 -6.97
N LEU A 143 -1.83 -18.91 -6.46
CA LEU A 143 -0.68 -19.17 -5.59
C LEU A 143 0.45 -19.71 -6.45
N ALA A 144 1.65 -19.17 -6.31
CA ALA A 144 2.83 -19.59 -7.04
C ALA A 144 3.97 -19.90 -6.07
N GLY A 145 4.71 -20.97 -6.29
CA GLY A 145 5.72 -21.47 -5.35
C GLY A 145 7.03 -21.85 -6.01
N ARG A 146 8.13 -21.71 -5.25
CA ARG A 146 9.47 -22.21 -5.59
C ARG A 146 10.04 -23.01 -4.43
N GLY A 147 10.92 -23.96 -4.72
CA GLY A 147 11.56 -24.82 -3.71
C GLY A 147 10.52 -25.55 -2.86
N ALA A 148 10.63 -25.48 -1.53
CA ALA A 148 9.66 -26.08 -0.61
C ALA A 148 8.19 -25.68 -0.90
N ALA A 149 7.94 -24.45 -1.37
CA ALA A 149 6.60 -24.01 -1.73
C ALA A 149 6.08 -24.66 -3.03
N ALA A 150 6.97 -25.01 -3.97
CA ALA A 150 6.59 -25.76 -5.16
C ALA A 150 6.20 -27.21 -4.81
N GLU A 151 6.92 -27.85 -3.88
CA GLU A 151 6.55 -29.17 -3.35
C GLU A 151 5.21 -29.13 -2.63
N TRP A 152 4.98 -28.11 -1.79
CA TRP A 152 3.71 -27.89 -1.12
C TRP A 152 2.56 -27.70 -2.12
N ILE A 153 2.76 -26.93 -3.20
CA ILE A 153 1.80 -26.82 -4.30
C ILE A 153 1.60 -28.16 -5.02
N GLY A 154 2.67 -28.94 -5.20
CA GLY A 154 2.64 -30.23 -5.86
C GLY A 154 1.74 -31.26 -5.18
N ALA A 155 1.58 -31.13 -3.86
CA ALA A 155 0.69 -31.96 -3.04
C ALA A 155 -0.79 -31.55 -3.11
N LEU A 156 -1.12 -30.38 -3.68
CA LEU A 156 -2.51 -29.92 -3.81
C LEU A 156 -3.19 -30.53 -5.03
N ALA A 157 -4.47 -30.86 -4.90
CA ALA A 157 -5.35 -31.28 -5.98
C ALA A 157 -6.57 -30.35 -6.10
N PRO A 158 -7.21 -30.27 -7.29
CA PRO A 158 -8.51 -29.63 -7.41
C PRO A 158 -9.51 -30.18 -6.38
N GLY A 159 -10.21 -29.29 -5.69
CA GLY A 159 -11.09 -29.62 -4.56
C GLY A 159 -10.46 -29.40 -3.19
N ASP A 160 -9.13 -29.30 -3.08
CA ASP A 160 -8.47 -29.01 -1.81
C ASP A 160 -8.74 -27.59 -1.35
N THR A 161 -8.92 -27.44 -0.03
CA THR A 161 -9.04 -26.13 0.61
C THR A 161 -7.66 -25.58 0.98
N VAL A 162 -7.42 -24.34 0.58
CA VAL A 162 -6.25 -23.56 0.99
C VAL A 162 -6.70 -22.29 1.69
N ARG A 163 -5.92 -21.84 2.66
CA ARG A 163 -6.14 -20.58 3.38
C ARG A 163 -4.84 -19.82 3.58
N TRP A 164 -4.91 -18.51 3.67
CA TRP A 164 -3.75 -17.66 3.97
C TRP A 164 -4.15 -16.46 4.80
N HIS A 165 -3.14 -15.81 5.36
CA HIS A 165 -3.27 -14.59 6.15
C HIS A 165 -2.10 -13.67 5.81
N LEU A 166 -2.39 -12.38 5.67
CA LEU A 166 -1.39 -11.30 5.60
C LEU A 166 -1.51 -10.43 6.86
N ALA A 167 -0.53 -10.54 7.75
CA ALA A 167 -0.48 -9.80 9.01
C ALA A 167 0.11 -8.42 8.78
N PHE A 168 -0.45 -7.39 9.42
CA PHE A 168 0.03 -6.02 9.39
C PHE A 168 0.51 -5.64 10.80
N ALA A 169 1.64 -6.21 11.22
CA ALA A 169 2.18 -5.97 12.56
C ALA A 169 2.49 -4.49 12.74
N GLY A 170 2.08 -3.88 13.86
CA GLY A 170 2.18 -2.44 14.11
C GLY A 170 0.86 -1.68 13.90
N ALA A 171 -0.07 -2.21 13.11
CA ALA A 171 -1.40 -1.61 12.97
C ALA A 171 -2.21 -1.77 14.29
N PRO A 172 -2.95 -0.74 14.72
CA PRO A 172 -3.72 -0.77 15.99
C PRO A 172 -5.03 -1.56 15.91
N GLY A 173 -5.25 -2.31 14.82
CA GLY A 173 -6.44 -3.11 14.58
C GLY A 173 -6.51 -3.61 13.14
N ALA A 174 -7.62 -4.28 12.79
CA ALA A 174 -7.85 -4.78 11.44
C ALA A 174 -7.90 -3.62 10.44
N VAL A 175 -7.08 -3.65 9.39
CA VAL A 175 -6.84 -2.50 8.50
C VAL A 175 -7.86 -2.47 7.36
N ARG A 176 -8.62 -1.39 7.20
CA ARG A 176 -9.60 -1.24 6.12
C ARG A 176 -9.06 -0.41 4.96
N GLU A 177 -8.44 0.72 5.27
CA GLU A 177 -7.77 1.59 4.30
C GLU A 177 -6.33 1.78 4.74
N LEU A 178 -5.37 1.79 3.81
CA LEU A 178 -3.97 2.04 4.10
C LEU A 178 -3.24 2.51 2.84
N VAL A 179 -2.38 3.50 3.00
CA VAL A 179 -1.41 3.93 1.99
C VAL A 179 -0.03 4.08 2.62
N GLY A 180 1.00 3.76 1.84
CA GLY A 180 2.37 4.09 2.17
C GLY A 180 2.63 5.59 2.11
N GLY A 181 3.75 5.98 2.71
CA GLY A 181 4.38 7.29 2.54
C GLY A 181 5.80 7.21 3.07
N PHE A 182 6.58 8.26 2.88
CA PHE A 182 7.95 8.32 3.37
C PHE A 182 8.48 9.76 3.44
N PRO A 183 9.20 10.15 4.50
CA PRO A 183 9.33 9.46 5.79
C PRO A 183 8.18 9.78 6.75
N LEU A 184 8.17 9.10 7.90
CA LEU A 184 7.46 9.62 9.08
C LEU A 184 8.06 10.97 9.50
N LEU A 185 7.18 11.93 9.79
CA LEU A 185 7.52 13.27 10.22
C LEU A 185 7.46 13.36 11.75
N LEU A 186 6.31 12.99 12.32
CA LEU A 186 6.02 13.09 13.75
C LEU A 186 5.53 11.75 14.30
N LEU A 187 5.91 11.43 15.54
CA LEU A 187 5.26 10.44 16.39
C LEU A 187 5.13 11.02 17.80
N ASP A 188 3.96 10.88 18.41
CA ASP A 188 3.65 11.41 19.74
C ASP A 188 3.98 12.91 19.91
N GLY A 189 3.82 13.70 18.84
CA GLY A 189 4.08 15.15 18.79
C GLY A 189 5.53 15.54 18.54
N GLU A 190 6.43 14.56 18.45
CA GLU A 190 7.88 14.78 18.32
C GLU A 190 8.40 14.41 16.94
N SER A 191 9.38 15.18 16.45
CA SER A 191 10.01 14.90 15.16
C SER A 191 10.84 13.61 15.19
N VAL A 192 10.53 12.71 14.27
CA VAL A 192 11.22 11.42 14.12
C VAL A 192 12.11 11.33 12.88
N LEU A 193 12.32 12.45 12.19
CA LEU A 193 13.19 12.52 11.01
C LEU A 193 14.62 12.00 11.25
N HIS A 194 15.12 12.15 12.48
CA HIS A 194 16.42 11.61 12.90
C HIS A 194 16.51 10.08 12.82
N ARG A 195 15.39 9.36 12.79
CA ARG A 195 15.33 7.90 12.69
C ARG A 195 15.50 7.38 11.27
N VAL A 196 15.52 8.27 10.27
CA VAL A 196 15.51 7.89 8.86
C VAL A 196 16.93 7.97 8.30
N PRO A 197 17.65 6.83 8.17
CA PRO A 197 19.05 6.86 7.76
C PRO A 197 19.20 7.31 6.30
N ARG A 198 20.11 8.26 6.06
CA ARG A 198 20.58 8.71 4.73
C ARG A 198 19.46 8.89 3.69
N ILE A 199 18.40 9.60 4.05
CA ILE A 199 17.51 10.21 3.05
C ILE A 199 18.39 10.96 2.04
N TRP A 200 18.12 10.78 0.74
CA TRP A 200 18.84 11.48 -0.32
C TRP A 200 18.87 12.98 0.02
N PRO A 201 20.05 13.58 0.31
CA PRO A 201 20.10 14.90 0.96
C PRO A 201 19.30 15.99 0.24
N PRO A 202 19.31 16.09 -1.11
CA PRO A 202 18.47 17.06 -1.82
C PRO A 202 16.96 16.92 -1.54
N PHE A 203 16.45 15.70 -1.34
CA PHE A 203 15.04 15.47 -1.00
C PHE A 203 14.73 15.89 0.45
N ALA A 204 15.68 15.70 1.36
CA ALA A 204 15.52 16.07 2.77
C ALA A 204 15.64 17.58 3.00
N THR A 205 16.79 18.15 2.60
CA THR A 205 17.17 19.53 2.92
C THR A 205 16.75 20.54 1.85
N GLY A 206 16.37 20.08 0.66
CA GLY A 206 15.80 20.91 -0.38
C GLY A 206 14.37 21.32 -0.05
N ARG A 207 14.04 22.57 -0.38
CA ARG A 207 12.64 23.03 -0.37
C ARG A 207 11.93 22.49 -1.60
N HIS A 208 10.85 21.77 -1.36
CA HIS A 208 10.05 21.16 -2.43
C HIS A 208 8.56 21.38 -2.15
N PRO A 209 7.69 21.25 -3.17
CA PRO A 209 6.28 20.98 -2.94
C PRO A 209 6.14 19.71 -2.09
N ARG A 210 5.21 19.73 -1.12
CA ARG A 210 5.02 18.65 -0.16
C ARG A 210 3.55 18.28 -0.06
N THR A 211 3.30 17.00 0.14
CA THR A 211 2.01 16.48 0.58
C THR A 211 2.24 15.72 1.88
N ALA A 212 1.41 15.94 2.88
CA ALA A 212 1.52 15.26 4.17
C ALA A 212 0.15 14.94 4.75
N VAL A 213 0.09 13.90 5.57
CA VAL A 213 -1.08 13.51 6.35
C VAL A 213 -0.70 13.38 7.82
N GLY A 214 -1.57 13.81 8.71
CA GLY A 214 -1.36 13.66 10.14
C GLY A 214 -2.66 13.51 10.91
N ILE A 215 -2.53 13.17 12.19
CA ILE A 215 -3.65 12.89 13.08
C ILE A 215 -3.46 13.70 14.36
N ARG A 216 -4.48 14.48 14.72
CA ARG A 216 -4.52 15.22 15.99
C ARG A 216 -4.90 14.30 17.14
N ALA A 217 -4.69 14.76 18.38
CA ALA A 217 -5.06 14.01 19.59
C ALA A 217 -6.55 13.64 19.67
N ASP A 218 -7.44 14.41 19.04
CA ASP A 218 -8.89 14.15 18.99
C ASP A 218 -9.30 13.18 17.86
N GLY A 219 -8.33 12.68 17.07
CA GLY A 219 -8.57 11.81 15.92
C GLY A 219 -8.85 12.55 14.61
N THR A 220 -8.85 13.89 14.60
CA THR A 220 -8.99 14.68 13.37
C THR A 220 -7.83 14.39 12.42
N ILE A 221 -8.15 14.04 11.17
CA ILE A 221 -7.18 13.87 10.10
C ILE A 221 -6.86 15.25 9.50
N VAL A 222 -5.58 15.56 9.37
CA VAL A 222 -5.07 16.77 8.73
C VAL A 222 -4.39 16.37 7.42
N LEU A 223 -4.86 16.91 6.31
CA LEU A 223 -4.22 16.77 4.99
C LEU A 223 -3.58 18.11 4.62
N VAL A 224 -2.30 18.10 4.30
CA VAL A 224 -1.53 19.29 3.96
C VAL A 224 -0.95 19.16 2.56
N VAL A 225 -1.09 20.24 1.80
CA VAL A 225 -0.46 20.43 0.49
C VAL A 225 0.26 21.77 0.51
N VAL A 226 1.55 21.74 0.17
CA VAL A 226 2.43 22.89 0.08
C VAL A 226 2.93 22.98 -1.35
N ASP A 227 2.60 24.06 -2.05
CA ASP A 227 3.17 24.34 -3.38
C ASP A 227 4.66 24.67 -3.26
N GLY A 228 5.42 24.56 -4.36
CA GLY A 228 6.85 24.88 -4.37
C GLY A 228 7.41 25.01 -5.77
N ARG A 229 8.69 25.40 -5.87
CA ARG A 229 9.38 25.65 -7.16
C ARG A 229 8.66 26.70 -8.04
N ARG A 230 7.98 27.65 -7.41
CA ARG A 230 7.26 28.76 -8.07
C ARG A 230 7.79 30.09 -7.53
N GLU A 231 8.73 30.68 -8.26
CA GLU A 231 9.31 31.98 -7.92
C GLU A 231 8.21 33.04 -7.73
N GLY A 232 8.33 33.87 -6.69
CA GLY A 232 7.35 34.89 -6.35
C GLY A 232 6.02 34.38 -5.76
N TYR A 233 5.84 33.06 -5.60
CA TYR A 233 4.63 32.48 -5.02
C TYR A 233 4.93 31.50 -3.87
N SER A 234 5.63 30.40 -4.15
CA SER A 234 6.02 29.44 -3.13
C SER A 234 7.34 28.75 -3.47
N VAL A 235 8.27 28.78 -2.53
CA VAL A 235 9.56 28.08 -2.62
C VAL A 235 9.47 26.63 -2.15
N GLY A 236 8.39 26.24 -1.46
CA GLY A 236 8.22 24.93 -0.83
C GLY A 236 8.88 24.84 0.54
N MET A 237 8.90 23.61 1.09
CA MET A 237 9.39 23.32 2.45
C MET A 237 10.41 22.18 2.45
N THR A 238 11.36 22.23 3.40
CA THR A 238 12.17 21.05 3.77
C THR A 238 11.30 20.04 4.53
N LEU A 239 11.82 18.83 4.78
CA LEU A 239 11.09 17.86 5.61
C LEU A 239 10.92 18.36 7.05
N GLU A 240 11.94 19.01 7.62
CA GLU A 240 11.87 19.59 8.97
C GLU A 240 10.82 20.70 9.06
N GLU A 241 10.74 21.59 8.08
CA GLU A 241 9.70 22.63 8.04
C GLU A 241 8.31 22.04 7.86
N THR A 242 8.20 20.94 7.10
CA THR A 242 6.92 20.23 6.96
C THR A 242 6.52 19.57 8.27
N ALA A 243 7.45 18.95 8.99
CA ALA A 243 7.20 18.39 10.32
C ALA A 243 6.76 19.47 11.32
N GLU A 244 7.42 20.64 11.30
CA GLU A 244 7.05 21.78 12.13
C GLU A 244 5.63 22.27 11.80
N LEU A 245 5.31 22.46 10.51
CA LEU A 245 3.97 22.85 10.08
C LEU A 245 2.91 21.84 10.56
N MET A 246 3.16 20.54 10.43
CA MET A 246 2.23 19.51 10.91
C MET A 246 2.03 19.61 12.43
N ARG A 247 3.10 19.90 13.18
CA ARG A 247 3.04 20.10 14.64
C ARG A 247 2.26 21.36 15.00
N GLU A 248 2.50 22.48 14.32
CA GLU A 248 1.74 23.74 14.48
C GLU A 248 0.24 23.54 14.18
N LEU A 249 -0.09 22.70 13.20
CA LEU A 249 -1.46 22.31 12.88
C LEU A 249 -2.06 21.29 13.87
N GLY A 250 -1.33 20.93 14.92
CA GLY A 250 -1.78 20.09 16.03
C GLY A 250 -1.72 18.58 15.78
N ALA A 251 -1.02 18.13 14.72
CA ALA A 251 -0.82 16.70 14.49
C ALA A 251 0.12 16.11 15.55
N MET A 252 -0.28 15.00 16.14
CA MET A 252 0.54 14.18 17.04
C MET A 252 1.40 13.21 16.22
N ASP A 253 0.78 12.54 15.26
CA ASP A 253 1.47 11.65 14.34
C ASP A 253 1.34 12.18 12.92
N ALA A 254 2.41 12.17 12.14
CA ALA A 254 2.41 12.71 10.79
C ALA A 254 3.35 11.96 9.85
N LEU A 255 2.93 11.84 8.60
CA LEU A 255 3.60 11.13 7.52
C LEU A 255 3.72 12.03 6.30
N ASN A 256 4.92 12.09 5.73
CA ASN A 256 5.13 12.70 4.42
C ASN A 256 4.66 11.73 3.32
N LEU A 257 3.97 12.27 2.32
CA LEU A 257 3.52 11.58 1.12
C LEU A 257 4.36 12.04 -0.09
N ASP A 258 4.07 11.53 -1.28
CA ASP A 258 4.81 11.95 -2.48
C ASP A 258 4.69 13.46 -2.71
N GLY A 259 5.79 14.07 -3.14
CA GLY A 259 5.97 15.51 -3.20
C GLY A 259 6.29 15.98 -4.62
N GLY A 260 6.91 17.16 -4.73
CA GLY A 260 7.33 17.68 -6.03
C GLY A 260 6.16 17.84 -7.01
N GLY A 261 6.36 17.47 -8.27
CA GLY A 261 5.33 17.58 -9.31
C GLY A 261 4.06 16.76 -9.05
N SER A 262 4.11 15.78 -8.15
CA SER A 262 2.95 14.99 -7.75
C SER A 262 2.02 15.73 -6.80
N THR A 263 2.48 16.80 -6.13
CA THR A 263 1.73 17.53 -5.11
C THR A 263 0.51 18.21 -5.72
N THR A 264 -0.66 17.62 -5.50
CA THR A 264 -1.92 18.10 -6.05
C THR A 264 -3.09 17.84 -5.10
N LEU A 265 -3.89 18.89 -4.88
CA LEU A 265 -5.15 18.87 -4.16
C LEU A 265 -6.29 19.25 -5.09
N VAL A 266 -7.26 18.33 -5.21
CA VAL A 266 -8.43 18.48 -6.06
C VAL A 266 -9.68 18.55 -5.19
N THR A 267 -10.58 19.46 -5.52
CA THR A 267 -11.93 19.54 -4.96
C THR A 267 -12.95 19.32 -6.08
N ALA A 268 -14.24 19.33 -5.75
CA ALA A 268 -15.30 19.32 -6.77
C ALA A 268 -15.19 20.50 -7.76
N ALA A 269 -14.51 21.59 -7.40
CA ALA A 269 -14.27 22.74 -8.26
C ALA A 269 -13.01 22.60 -9.13
N GLY A 270 -12.29 21.48 -9.04
CA GLY A 270 -11.01 21.24 -9.71
C GLY A 270 -9.80 21.40 -8.78
N ILE A 271 -8.61 21.51 -9.38
CA ILE A 271 -7.34 21.70 -8.67
C ILE A 271 -7.36 23.06 -7.98
N ILE A 272 -7.02 23.08 -6.69
CA ILE A 272 -7.01 24.31 -5.88
C ILE A 272 -5.61 24.78 -5.46
N ASN A 273 -4.57 23.99 -5.72
CA ASN A 273 -3.16 24.38 -5.57
C ASN A 273 -2.51 24.66 -6.94
N ARG A 274 -1.23 25.00 -6.98
CA ARG A 274 -0.46 25.23 -8.21
C ARG A 274 0.63 24.16 -8.36
N PRO A 275 0.34 23.02 -9.02
CA PRO A 275 1.33 21.96 -9.29
C PRO A 275 2.63 22.53 -9.86
N SER A 276 3.78 21.94 -9.52
CA SER A 276 5.09 22.53 -9.88
C SER A 276 5.53 22.28 -11.32
N ASP A 277 5.02 21.21 -11.94
CA ASP A 277 5.37 20.85 -13.31
C ASP A 277 4.57 21.74 -14.30
N ALA A 278 4.78 21.56 -15.61
CA ALA A 278 4.03 22.31 -16.61
C ALA A 278 2.54 21.94 -16.61
N GLU A 279 2.24 20.68 -16.30
CA GLU A 279 0.89 20.12 -16.19
C GLU A 279 0.76 19.28 -14.91
N GLU A 280 -0.46 18.92 -14.53
CA GLU A 280 -0.70 17.97 -13.43
C GLU A 280 -0.06 16.62 -13.77
N ARG A 281 0.74 16.07 -12.85
CA ARG A 281 1.41 14.80 -13.04
C ARG A 281 0.46 13.62 -12.79
N PRO A 282 0.43 12.60 -13.68
CA PRO A 282 -0.21 11.33 -13.36
C PRO A 282 0.44 10.67 -12.14
N VAL A 283 -0.37 10.27 -11.17
CA VAL A 283 0.08 9.59 -9.94
C VAL A 283 -0.54 8.20 -9.82
N ALA A 284 0.13 7.28 -9.13
CA ALA A 284 -0.35 5.90 -8.97
C ALA A 284 -1.56 5.78 -8.05
N ASN A 285 -1.63 6.60 -6.99
CA ASN A 285 -2.73 6.57 -6.03
C ASN A 285 -2.97 7.94 -5.37
N ALA A 286 -4.09 8.04 -4.64
CA ALA A 286 -4.49 9.25 -3.95
C ALA A 286 -5.28 8.92 -2.68
N LEU A 287 -5.29 9.87 -1.73
CA LEU A 287 -6.25 9.93 -0.64
C LEU A 287 -7.48 10.70 -1.11
N LEU A 288 -8.67 10.10 -0.96
CA LEU A 288 -9.95 10.72 -1.30
C LEU A 288 -10.79 10.88 -0.03
N VAL A 289 -11.28 12.10 0.21
CA VAL A 289 -12.26 12.38 1.26
C VAL A 289 -13.65 12.29 0.64
N MET A 290 -14.36 11.20 0.94
CA MET A 290 -15.72 10.99 0.45
C MET A 290 -16.72 11.36 1.55
N GLY A 291 -17.71 12.18 1.19
CA GLY A 291 -18.85 12.43 2.07
C GLY A 291 -19.62 11.13 2.31
N ALA A 292 -20.06 10.91 3.55
CA ALA A 292 -20.95 9.80 3.84
C ALA A 292 -22.28 10.01 3.11
N THR A 293 -22.58 9.20 2.09
CA THR A 293 -23.93 9.12 1.57
C THR A 293 -24.81 8.54 2.67
N ARG A 294 -25.73 9.33 3.22
CA ARG A 294 -26.79 8.80 4.08
C ARG A 294 -27.64 7.86 3.24
N SER A 295 -27.43 6.56 3.35
CA SER A 295 -28.40 5.57 2.91
C SER A 295 -29.65 5.68 3.79
N GLY A 296 -30.68 6.41 3.33
CA GLY A 296 -31.92 6.51 4.10
C GLY A 296 -32.98 7.54 3.69
N GLY A 297 -32.84 8.27 2.58
CA GLY A 297 -33.91 9.14 2.11
C GLY A 297 -34.89 8.39 1.21
N ARG A 298 -36.10 8.08 1.72
CA ARG A 298 -37.26 7.73 0.86
C ARG A 298 -37.42 8.80 -0.23
N PRO A 299 -37.73 8.44 -1.49
CA PRO A 299 -38.14 9.44 -2.46
C PRO A 299 -39.49 10.01 -1.99
N CYS A 300 -39.49 11.31 -1.69
CA CYS A 300 -40.72 12.08 -1.78
C CYS A 300 -40.97 12.31 -3.27
N GLY A 301 -42.03 11.69 -3.78
CA GLY A 301 -42.51 11.78 -5.16
C GLY A 301 -43.67 10.84 -5.35
#